data_AF-A0A243GGA7-F1
#
_entry.id   AF-A0A243GGA7-F1
#
_cell.length_a   1.000
_cell.length_b   1.000
_cell.length_c   1.000
_cell.angle_alpha   90.00
_cell.angle_beta   90.00
_cell.angle_gamma   90.00
#
_symmetry.space_group_name_H-M   'P 1'
#
loop_
_entity.id
_entity.type
_entity.pdbx_description
1 polymer ?
#
loop_
_entity_poly.entity_id
_entity_poly.type
_entity_poly.pdbx_seq_one_letter_code
_entity_poly.pdbx_strand_id
1 'polypeptide(L)'
;MKKGFYNVLAASIVFSMVTIPNYSYASELEKTVTVSPEEQALKSIENHMKDEDGRGEDQGARNEVQGEFLVHIVKEVPLYDSSNFQKETGIRISNQVVKAEKRKGNAYYVQTSSGAGWIQNSEGNVEVKEIHSLLSEKLVINEETSTYSEPFASYKEENVLEPQTIQAIGQAGEWFQVKINNEIKWIHSPSAKFEGTKASLIQDAAPTRTKRAAVMYAAPLEEKTTDIYGVPLKEMIVPKGNENIRPGYAMNPKYITIHETDNYSVGANARNHALYLYNQATGTEDRSASWHFTVDDKEIYQHLPLNENAWHAGDGAEGTGNRESIAIEIAVNEDGDYNKAVENARKLAAYLMGELNIPLENVKKHQFWSGKNCPAIMIKNNAWEPFLQGTKVYYDANHKDDITGGWYEADIRELDKLGIMVGDGKGSYWPERLVTRGEFANFISRSLQLPEGTSNFNDLNTAHPSLIDGINRAASAGIISGRGNGIFAPNDTIKRDEAVIMIDRALQYKKIKGNLAPLPFSDQNLAYDKQAVQRVYGLGIVKGNENNEFMPKGSATRGESAAFINRMLKVIESK
;
A
#
# COMPACT_ATOMS: atom_id res chain seq x y z
N MET A 1 -53.45 98.98 -20.42
CA MET A 1 -54.27 98.49 -19.29
C MET A 1 -53.37 97.60 -18.43
N LYS A 2 -52.88 98.05 -17.27
CA LYS A 2 -53.37 97.70 -15.90
C LYS A 2 -53.68 96.21 -15.78
N LYS A 3 -53.20 95.37 -14.86
CA LYS A 3 -52.47 95.32 -13.56
C LYS A 3 -52.15 93.80 -13.40
N GLY A 4 -51.29 93.24 -12.56
CA GLY A 4 -50.54 93.67 -11.40
C GLY A 4 -49.86 92.45 -10.73
N PHE A 5 -48.96 92.78 -9.82
CA PHE A 5 -48.19 91.99 -8.83
C PHE A 5 -48.85 90.75 -8.23
N TYR A 6 -48.03 89.73 -7.87
CA TYR A 6 -47.67 89.38 -6.48
C TYR A 6 -46.40 88.47 -6.38
N ASN A 7 -45.46 88.95 -5.55
CA ASN A 7 -44.45 88.35 -4.66
C ASN A 7 -44.58 86.84 -4.27
N VAL A 8 -43.61 86.09 -3.71
CA VAL A 8 -42.17 86.12 -3.34
C VAL A 8 -41.91 84.70 -2.75
N LEU A 9 -40.80 84.02 -3.05
CA LEU A 9 -39.89 83.45 -2.03
C LEU A 9 -38.58 83.00 -2.66
N ALA A 10 -37.48 83.46 -2.05
CA ALA A 10 -36.11 83.33 -2.51
C ALA A 10 -35.39 82.18 -1.80
N ALA A 11 -34.41 81.58 -2.48
CA ALA A 11 -33.25 81.00 -1.82
C ALA A 11 -32.02 81.13 -2.73
N SER A 12 -31.04 81.86 -2.21
CA SER A 12 -29.82 82.39 -2.79
C SER A 12 -28.89 81.36 -3.43
N ILE A 13 -28.39 81.64 -4.64
CA ILE A 13 -27.15 81.07 -5.17
C ILE A 13 -26.32 82.22 -5.75
N VAL A 14 -25.17 82.50 -5.12
CA VAL A 14 -24.14 83.38 -5.68
C VAL A 14 -23.03 82.52 -6.27
N PHE A 15 -22.78 82.78 -7.54
CA PHE A 15 -21.73 82.25 -8.41
C PHE A 15 -20.34 82.65 -7.91
N SER A 16 -19.37 81.73 -7.99
CA SER A 16 -17.99 82.08 -8.28
C SER A 16 -17.41 81.06 -9.26
N MET A 17 -16.92 81.59 -10.38
CA MET A 17 -16.40 80.88 -11.55
C MET A 17 -15.02 80.27 -11.27
N VAL A 18 -14.77 79.05 -11.76
CA VAL A 18 -13.45 78.67 -12.31
C VAL A 18 -13.64 77.77 -13.53
N THR A 19 -12.83 78.07 -14.53
CA THR A 19 -12.70 77.56 -15.90
C THR A 19 -12.51 76.05 -16.05
N ILE A 20 -13.14 75.47 -17.07
CA ILE A 20 -12.81 74.13 -17.63
C ILE A 20 -11.77 74.31 -18.74
N PRO A 21 -10.70 73.49 -18.76
CA PRO A 21 -10.21 72.99 -20.03
C PRO A 21 -10.09 71.46 -20.09
N ASN A 22 -10.59 70.97 -21.21
CA ASN A 22 -10.46 69.69 -21.88
C ASN A 22 -9.41 68.67 -21.42
N TYR A 23 -9.91 67.45 -21.28
CA TYR A 23 -9.27 66.13 -21.31
C TYR A 23 -7.89 66.06 -21.99
N SER A 24 -6.91 65.57 -21.23
CA SER A 24 -5.66 65.01 -21.73
C SER A 24 -5.23 63.84 -20.83
N TYR A 25 -5.00 62.69 -21.47
CA TYR A 25 -4.23 61.53 -21.00
C TYR A 25 -4.36 61.15 -19.52
N ALA A 26 -5.38 60.33 -19.20
CA ALA A 26 -5.32 59.47 -18.04
C ALA A 26 -4.41 58.29 -18.38
N SER A 27 -3.23 58.26 -17.76
CA SER A 27 -2.38 57.09 -17.65
C SER A 27 -3.20 55.91 -17.13
N GLU A 28 -3.31 54.84 -17.90
CA GLU A 28 -3.62 53.52 -17.37
C GLU A 28 -2.50 53.14 -16.39
N LEU A 29 -2.77 53.34 -15.11
CA LEU A 29 -2.07 52.63 -14.06
C LEU A 29 -2.57 51.18 -14.14
N GLU A 30 -1.91 50.37 -14.95
CA GLU A 30 -1.85 48.93 -14.70
C GLU A 30 -1.31 48.77 -13.28
N LYS A 31 -2.21 48.49 -12.34
CA LYS A 31 -1.82 47.89 -11.07
C LYS A 31 -1.28 46.51 -11.42
N THR A 32 0.02 46.41 -11.69
CA THR A 32 0.76 45.16 -11.58
C THR A 32 0.60 44.70 -10.14
N VAL A 33 -0.37 43.80 -9.92
CA VAL A 33 -0.50 43.06 -8.67
C VAL A 33 0.77 42.23 -8.58
N THR A 34 1.69 42.63 -7.70
CA THR A 34 2.87 41.83 -7.36
C THR A 34 2.39 40.58 -6.63
N VAL A 35 2.20 39.51 -7.39
CA VAL A 35 1.89 38.17 -6.89
C VAL A 35 3.06 37.71 -6.00
N SER A 36 2.77 37.17 -4.82
CA SER A 36 3.82 36.71 -3.89
C SER A 36 4.62 35.54 -4.49
N PRO A 37 5.87 35.31 -4.07
CA PRO A 37 6.66 34.16 -4.55
C PRO A 37 5.95 32.80 -4.37
N GLU A 38 5.18 32.65 -3.29
CA GLU A 38 4.40 31.42 -3.02
C GLU A 38 3.25 31.25 -4.01
N GLU A 39 2.48 32.31 -4.29
CA GLU A 39 1.43 32.29 -5.32
C GLU A 39 2.01 32.09 -6.73
N GLN A 40 3.20 32.61 -7.02
CA GLN A 40 3.90 32.37 -8.29
C GLN A 40 4.30 30.90 -8.44
N ALA A 41 4.83 30.29 -7.38
CA ALA A 41 5.19 28.88 -7.37
C ALA A 41 3.94 27.98 -7.55
N LEU A 42 2.86 28.25 -6.81
CA LEU A 42 1.60 27.51 -6.96
C LEU A 42 1.03 27.61 -8.37
N LYS A 43 1.01 28.82 -8.94
CA LYS A 43 0.53 29.03 -10.31
C LYS A 43 1.43 28.35 -11.34
N SER A 44 2.73 28.26 -11.08
CA SER A 44 3.64 27.49 -11.91
C SER A 44 3.31 25.99 -11.88
N ILE A 45 3.13 25.43 -10.68
CA ILE A 45 2.72 24.03 -10.52
C ILE A 45 1.40 23.78 -11.24
N GLU A 46 0.41 24.65 -11.02
CA GLU A 46 -0.89 24.57 -11.69
C GLU A 46 -0.72 24.56 -13.22
N ASN A 47 0.10 25.46 -13.78
CA ASN A 47 0.33 25.51 -15.23
C ASN A 47 1.07 24.29 -15.77
N HIS A 48 2.06 23.78 -15.05
CA HIS A 48 2.82 22.59 -15.45
C HIS A 48 1.94 21.34 -15.45
N MET A 49 1.04 21.26 -14.48
CA MET A 49 0.15 20.13 -14.29
C MET A 49 -1.07 20.10 -15.21
N LYS A 50 -1.27 21.12 -16.06
CA LYS A 50 -2.47 21.25 -16.91
C LYS A 50 -2.66 20.10 -17.89
N ASP A 51 -1.60 19.47 -18.38
CA ASP A 51 -1.69 18.44 -19.42
C ASP A 51 -1.46 17.02 -18.90
N GLU A 52 -1.20 16.86 -17.59
CA GLU A 52 -0.92 15.56 -16.99
C GLU A 52 -2.16 14.99 -16.31
N ASP A 53 -2.66 13.88 -16.82
CA ASP A 53 -3.63 13.05 -16.12
C ASP A 53 -2.92 11.80 -15.55
N GLY A 54 -3.29 11.43 -14.33
CA GLY A 54 -2.70 10.30 -13.63
C GLY A 54 -3.32 8.95 -14.01
N ARG A 55 -4.44 8.98 -14.74
CA ARG A 55 -5.18 7.77 -15.18
C ARG A 55 -4.68 7.23 -16.52
N GLY A 56 -3.90 8.00 -17.29
CA GLY A 56 -3.35 7.57 -18.59
C GLY A 56 -4.23 7.98 -19.77
N GLU A 57 -5.15 8.91 -19.55
CA GLU A 57 -6.09 9.49 -20.48
C GLU A 57 -5.55 10.85 -20.99
N ASP A 58 -4.84 10.84 -22.12
CA ASP A 58 -4.33 12.04 -22.80
C ASP A 58 -5.36 13.20 -22.81
N GLN A 59 -4.96 14.36 -22.27
CA GLN A 59 -5.82 15.52 -22.05
C GLN A 59 -6.30 16.21 -23.34
N GLY A 60 -5.81 15.76 -24.49
CA GLY A 60 -6.25 16.20 -25.82
C GLY A 60 -7.55 15.55 -26.32
N ALA A 61 -8.67 15.78 -25.63
CA ALA A 61 -10.05 15.54 -26.09
C ALA A 61 -10.60 14.09 -26.12
N ARG A 62 -11.85 13.94 -25.62
CA ARG A 62 -12.92 13.17 -26.30
C ARG A 62 -12.65 11.68 -26.59
N ASN A 63 -11.95 10.92 -25.75
CA ASN A 63 -11.88 9.46 -25.92
C ASN A 63 -12.79 8.71 -24.92
N GLU A 64 -13.32 7.57 -25.37
CA GLU A 64 -14.21 6.72 -24.57
C GLU A 64 -13.38 5.85 -23.62
N VAL A 65 -13.61 6.02 -22.32
CA VAL A 65 -13.02 5.21 -21.24
C VAL A 65 -13.88 3.96 -21.05
N GLN A 66 -13.25 2.79 -21.04
CA GLN A 66 -13.91 1.54 -20.64
C GLN A 66 -13.82 1.38 -19.13
N GLY A 67 -14.92 0.98 -18.48
CA GLY A 67 -14.94 0.74 -17.04
C GLY A 67 -16.33 0.31 -16.60
N GLU A 68 -16.44 -0.21 -15.38
CA GLU A 68 -17.75 -0.49 -14.78
C GLU A 68 -18.19 0.71 -13.94
N PHE A 69 -19.31 1.32 -14.32
CA PHE A 69 -19.89 2.42 -13.56
C PHE A 69 -21.32 2.07 -13.13
N LEU A 70 -21.69 2.37 -11.89
CA LEU A 70 -23.08 2.43 -11.47
C LEU A 70 -23.57 3.87 -11.63
N VAL A 71 -24.63 4.03 -12.41
CA VAL A 71 -25.25 5.31 -12.66
C VAL A 71 -26.63 5.33 -12.02
N HIS A 72 -26.77 6.07 -10.93
CA HIS A 72 -28.03 6.33 -10.27
C HIS A 72 -28.71 7.53 -10.92
N ILE A 73 -29.82 7.26 -11.60
CA ILE A 73 -30.58 8.26 -12.34
C ILE A 73 -31.59 8.90 -11.39
N VAL A 74 -31.21 10.05 -10.82
CA VAL A 74 -31.98 10.79 -9.82
C VAL A 74 -33.15 11.55 -10.45
N LYS A 75 -32.92 12.15 -11.62
CA LYS A 75 -33.93 12.87 -12.42
C LYS A 75 -34.07 12.21 -13.78
N GLU A 76 -35.21 12.42 -14.44
CA GLU A 76 -35.42 11.88 -15.78
C GLU A 76 -34.40 12.43 -16.78
N VAL A 77 -33.75 11.53 -17.52
CA VAL A 77 -32.76 11.84 -18.56
C VAL A 77 -33.11 11.18 -19.90
N PRO A 78 -32.89 11.87 -21.04
CA PRO A 78 -33.00 11.27 -22.36
C PRO A 78 -31.80 10.37 -22.69
N LEU A 79 -32.03 9.32 -23.48
CA LEU A 79 -30.98 8.52 -24.12
C LEU A 79 -30.61 9.10 -25.49
N TYR A 80 -29.32 9.17 -25.77
CA TYR A 80 -28.75 9.60 -27.05
C TYR A 80 -28.07 8.44 -27.77
N ASP A 81 -28.05 8.48 -29.11
CA ASP A 81 -27.37 7.46 -29.92
C ASP A 81 -25.84 7.56 -29.87
N SER A 82 -25.32 8.73 -29.47
CA SER A 82 -23.90 9.07 -29.51
C SER A 82 -23.52 10.03 -28.39
N SER A 83 -22.25 9.97 -28.00
CA SER A 83 -21.68 10.72 -26.87
C SER A 83 -21.51 12.23 -27.11
N ASN A 84 -21.86 12.73 -28.30
CA ASN A 84 -21.91 14.16 -28.63
C ASN A 84 -23.34 14.73 -28.55
N PHE A 85 -24.31 13.91 -28.14
CA PHE A 85 -25.69 14.27 -27.86
C PHE A 85 -26.45 14.93 -29.03
N GLN A 86 -26.06 14.63 -30.28
CA GLN A 86 -26.67 15.25 -31.46
C GLN A 86 -28.08 14.71 -31.77
N LYS A 87 -28.40 13.48 -31.34
CA LYS A 87 -29.68 12.83 -31.63
C LYS A 87 -30.19 12.01 -30.46
N GLU A 88 -31.38 12.37 -29.96
CA GLU A 88 -32.12 11.59 -28.97
C GLU A 88 -32.73 10.34 -29.61
N THR A 89 -32.79 9.24 -28.84
CA THR A 89 -33.42 7.98 -29.26
C THR A 89 -34.94 8.00 -29.08
N GLY A 90 -35.48 9.01 -28.38
CA GLY A 90 -36.89 9.08 -27.96
C GLY A 90 -37.19 8.31 -26.67
N ILE A 91 -36.20 7.63 -26.09
CA ILE A 91 -36.32 6.92 -24.82
C ILE A 91 -35.88 7.85 -23.68
N ARG A 92 -36.66 7.89 -22.60
CA ARG A 92 -36.31 8.60 -21.35
C ARG A 92 -36.30 7.60 -20.20
N ILE A 93 -35.35 7.77 -19.29
CA ILE A 93 -35.15 6.90 -18.13
C ILE A 93 -35.09 7.73 -16.85
N SER A 94 -35.66 7.21 -15.77
CA SER A 94 -35.69 7.89 -14.47
C SER A 94 -35.74 6.87 -13.32
N ASN A 95 -35.31 7.30 -12.13
CA ASN A 95 -35.51 6.59 -10.86
C ASN A 95 -35.02 5.13 -10.85
N GLN A 96 -33.79 4.90 -11.29
CA GLN A 96 -33.16 3.58 -11.29
C GLN A 96 -31.63 3.69 -11.26
N VAL A 97 -30.98 2.61 -10.82
CA VAL A 97 -29.52 2.42 -10.96
C VAL A 97 -29.28 1.50 -12.15
N VAL A 98 -28.38 1.91 -13.05
CA VAL A 98 -28.00 1.13 -14.23
C VAL A 98 -26.49 1.01 -14.33
N LYS A 99 -26.01 -0.07 -14.95
CA LYS A 99 -24.58 -0.21 -15.26
C LYS A 99 -24.24 0.53 -16.54
N ALA A 100 -23.14 1.26 -16.53
CA ALA A 100 -22.49 1.78 -17.72
C ALA A 100 -21.15 1.09 -17.92
N GLU A 101 -20.82 0.80 -19.18
CA GLU A 101 -19.56 0.15 -19.58
C GLU A 101 -18.54 1.15 -20.12
N LYS A 102 -19.01 2.36 -20.45
CA LYS A 102 -18.20 3.41 -21.09
C LYS A 102 -18.53 4.78 -20.56
N ARG A 103 -17.51 5.63 -20.45
CA ARG A 103 -17.62 7.05 -20.16
C ARG A 103 -16.92 7.88 -21.23
N LYS A 104 -17.42 9.07 -21.55
CA LYS A 104 -16.73 10.06 -22.38
C LYS A 104 -17.01 11.46 -21.85
N GLY A 105 -16.05 12.08 -21.17
CA GLY A 105 -16.32 13.28 -20.36
C GLY A 105 -17.45 12.99 -19.37
N ASN A 106 -18.48 13.85 -19.35
CA ASN A 106 -19.65 13.66 -18.50
C ASN A 106 -20.73 12.74 -19.12
N ALA A 107 -20.43 12.03 -20.21
CA ALA A 107 -21.35 11.10 -20.86
C ALA A 107 -21.13 9.66 -20.41
N TYR A 108 -22.19 8.87 -20.23
CA TYR A 108 -22.10 7.45 -19.86
C TYR A 108 -22.96 6.59 -20.80
N TYR A 109 -22.41 5.49 -21.29
CA TYR A 109 -23.14 4.55 -22.14
C TYR A 109 -23.79 3.46 -21.28
N VAL A 110 -25.11 3.49 -21.18
CA VAL A 110 -25.90 2.59 -20.33
C VAL A 110 -26.70 1.60 -21.16
N GLN A 111 -26.87 0.40 -20.62
CA GLN A 111 -27.80 -0.60 -21.15
C GLN A 111 -28.97 -0.76 -20.18
N THR A 112 -30.19 -0.55 -20.65
CA THR A 112 -31.41 -0.65 -19.84
C THR A 112 -32.41 -1.60 -20.49
N SER A 113 -33.42 -2.04 -19.75
CA SER A 113 -34.51 -2.85 -20.30
C SER A 113 -35.30 -2.15 -21.41
N SER A 114 -35.30 -0.81 -21.41
CA SER A 114 -35.99 0.02 -22.40
C SER A 114 -35.14 0.35 -23.63
N GLY A 115 -33.83 0.03 -23.60
CA GLY A 115 -32.88 0.30 -24.67
C GLY A 115 -31.50 0.71 -24.16
N ALA A 116 -30.55 0.84 -25.09
CA ALA A 116 -29.17 1.27 -24.80
C ALA A 116 -28.88 2.63 -25.43
N GLY A 117 -28.02 3.43 -24.79
CA GLY A 117 -27.64 4.74 -25.29
C GLY A 117 -26.77 5.53 -24.31
N TRP A 118 -26.35 6.72 -24.74
CA TRP A 118 -25.59 7.66 -23.93
C TRP A 118 -26.52 8.52 -23.08
N ILE A 119 -26.18 8.72 -21.82
CA ILE A 119 -26.76 9.74 -20.94
C ILE A 119 -25.72 10.80 -20.62
N GLN A 120 -26.17 12.04 -20.45
CA GLN A 120 -25.33 13.15 -20.02
C GLN A 120 -25.49 13.38 -18.53
N ASN A 121 -24.39 13.45 -17.79
CA ASN A 121 -24.36 13.94 -16.43
C ASN A 121 -24.31 15.48 -16.43
N SER A 122 -25.39 16.10 -15.97
CA SER A 122 -25.57 17.55 -15.89
C SER A 122 -26.42 17.90 -14.67
N GLU A 123 -25.95 18.83 -13.83
CA GLU A 123 -26.74 19.46 -12.75
C GLU A 123 -27.55 18.49 -11.87
N GLY A 124 -26.86 17.49 -11.31
CA GLY A 124 -27.43 16.57 -10.31
C GLY A 124 -28.59 15.71 -10.84
N ASN A 125 -28.60 15.44 -12.15
CA ASN A 125 -29.54 14.50 -12.76
C ASN A 125 -29.13 13.04 -12.54
N VAL A 126 -27.83 12.77 -12.40
CA VAL A 126 -27.28 11.44 -12.14
C VAL A 126 -26.18 11.51 -11.09
N GLU A 127 -26.08 10.45 -10.29
CA GLU A 127 -24.93 10.17 -9.43
C GLU A 127 -24.19 8.98 -10.02
N VAL A 128 -22.86 9.05 -10.10
CA VAL A 128 -22.07 7.98 -10.72
C VAL A 128 -21.02 7.47 -9.74
N LYS A 129 -20.86 6.15 -9.72
CA LYS A 129 -19.82 5.45 -8.96
C LYS A 129 -19.06 4.50 -9.87
N GLU A 130 -17.75 4.71 -10.00
CA GLU A 130 -16.86 3.77 -10.68
C GLU A 130 -16.59 2.58 -9.76
N ILE A 131 -16.84 1.36 -10.25
CA ILE A 131 -16.66 0.12 -9.50
C ILE A 131 -15.31 -0.48 -9.85
N HIS A 132 -14.58 -0.87 -8.80
CA HIS A 132 -13.35 -1.62 -8.89
C HIS A 132 -13.52 -3.00 -8.27
N SER A 133 -13.04 -4.02 -8.96
CA SER A 133 -13.05 -5.39 -8.43
C SER A 133 -11.94 -5.58 -7.40
N LEU A 134 -12.23 -6.32 -6.33
CA LEU A 134 -11.26 -6.69 -5.31
C LEU A 134 -11.02 -8.20 -5.33
N LEU A 135 -9.79 -8.64 -5.09
CA LEU A 135 -9.39 -10.05 -5.11
C LEU A 135 -9.81 -10.83 -3.84
N SER A 136 -10.99 -10.53 -3.28
CA SER A 136 -11.51 -11.12 -2.03
C SER A 136 -10.59 -10.88 -0.82
N GLU A 137 -10.16 -9.63 -0.65
CA GLU A 137 -9.30 -9.24 0.47
C GLU A 137 -10.12 -9.03 1.76
N LYS A 138 -9.47 -9.24 2.91
CA LYS A 138 -10.08 -9.03 4.22
C LYS A 138 -10.12 -7.55 4.55
N LEU A 139 -11.33 -7.00 4.54
CA LEU A 139 -11.64 -5.64 4.92
C LEU A 139 -11.95 -5.58 6.42
N VAL A 140 -11.22 -4.75 7.15
CA VAL A 140 -11.45 -4.47 8.57
C VAL A 140 -12.34 -3.24 8.70
N ILE A 141 -13.47 -3.41 9.36
CA ILE A 141 -14.46 -2.36 9.65
C ILE A 141 -14.46 -2.15 11.16
N ASN A 142 -14.11 -0.95 11.61
CA ASN A 142 -13.95 -0.64 13.03
C ASN A 142 -15.12 0.15 13.63
N GLU A 143 -16.20 0.30 12.86
CA GLU A 143 -17.39 1.07 13.20
C GLU A 143 -18.66 0.32 12.83
N GLU A 144 -19.78 0.67 13.46
CA GLU A 144 -21.08 0.21 13.01
C GLU A 144 -21.41 0.86 11.65
N THR A 145 -21.77 0.06 10.65
CA THR A 145 -22.14 0.55 9.31
C THR A 145 -23.47 -0.02 8.84
N SER A 146 -24.30 0.78 8.19
CA SER A 146 -25.53 0.29 7.57
C SER A 146 -25.23 -0.49 6.29
N THR A 147 -26.13 -1.40 5.91
CA THR A 147 -26.10 -2.08 4.61
C THR A 147 -27.01 -1.38 3.60
N TYR A 148 -26.71 -1.60 2.32
CA TYR A 148 -27.37 -0.99 1.18
C TYR A 148 -27.50 -2.02 0.05
N SER A 149 -28.54 -1.87 -0.76
CA SER A 149 -28.72 -2.68 -1.97
C SER A 149 -27.89 -2.15 -3.14
N GLU A 150 -27.62 -0.85 -3.18
CA GLU A 150 -26.77 -0.15 -4.16
C GLU A 150 -25.88 0.89 -3.42
N PRO A 151 -24.73 1.32 -3.98
CA PRO A 151 -23.80 2.23 -3.31
C PRO A 151 -24.23 3.70 -3.36
N PHE A 152 -25.50 3.94 -3.03
CA PHE A 152 -26.11 5.27 -2.98
C PHE A 152 -26.96 5.39 -1.71
N ALA A 153 -26.95 6.57 -1.09
CA ALA A 153 -27.60 6.79 0.20
C ALA A 153 -29.12 6.49 0.19
N SER A 154 -29.78 6.64 -0.96
CA SER A 154 -31.20 6.33 -1.16
C SER A 154 -31.54 4.84 -1.09
N TYR A 155 -30.55 3.95 -1.15
CA TYR A 155 -30.73 2.48 -1.18
C TYR A 155 -30.40 1.81 0.17
N LYS A 156 -30.49 2.59 1.26
CA LYS A 156 -30.23 2.13 2.63
C LYS A 156 -31.21 1.04 3.05
N GLU A 157 -30.70 -0.02 3.66
CA GLU A 157 -31.48 -1.09 4.29
C GLU A 157 -31.53 -0.90 5.81
N GLU A 158 -32.42 -1.64 6.48
CA GLU A 158 -32.59 -1.56 7.94
C GLU A 158 -31.45 -2.27 8.72
N ASN A 159 -30.70 -3.15 8.07
CA ASN A 159 -29.65 -3.92 8.72
C ASN A 159 -28.41 -3.06 9.02
N VAL A 160 -27.82 -3.31 10.19
CA VAL A 160 -26.57 -2.70 10.64
C VAL A 160 -25.53 -3.81 10.84
N LEU A 161 -24.33 -3.56 10.35
CA LEU A 161 -23.17 -4.41 10.48
C LEU A 161 -22.32 -3.89 11.64
N GLU A 162 -22.12 -4.74 12.65
CA GLU A 162 -21.20 -4.48 13.76
C GLU A 162 -19.74 -4.49 13.28
N PRO A 163 -18.81 -3.81 14.01
CA PRO A 163 -17.38 -3.86 13.72
C PRO A 163 -16.87 -5.30 13.55
N GLN A 164 -16.28 -5.58 12.39
CA GLN A 164 -15.83 -6.93 12.05
C GLN A 164 -14.81 -6.92 10.91
N THR A 165 -14.21 -8.08 10.66
CA THR A 165 -13.43 -8.33 9.45
C THR A 165 -14.27 -9.16 8.48
N ILE A 166 -14.46 -8.66 7.26
CA ILE A 166 -15.30 -9.28 6.23
C ILE A 166 -14.56 -9.34 4.89
N GLN A 167 -14.97 -10.24 4.00
CA GLN A 167 -14.44 -10.26 2.63
C GLN A 167 -15.13 -9.19 1.79
N ALA A 168 -14.33 -8.32 1.18
CA ALA A 168 -14.78 -7.36 0.18
C ALA A 168 -14.43 -7.87 -1.22
N ILE A 169 -15.39 -7.73 -2.15
CA ILE A 169 -15.28 -8.22 -3.53
C ILE A 169 -15.30 -7.10 -4.57
N GLY A 170 -15.69 -5.89 -4.15
CA GLY A 170 -15.63 -4.69 -4.99
C GLY A 170 -15.67 -3.41 -4.15
N GLN A 171 -15.34 -2.29 -4.77
CA GLN A 171 -15.33 -0.98 -4.15
C GLN A 171 -15.76 0.11 -5.13
N ALA A 172 -16.42 1.15 -4.63
CA ALA A 172 -16.82 2.33 -5.38
C ALA A 172 -16.64 3.58 -4.50
N GLY A 173 -15.53 4.30 -4.62
CA GLY A 173 -15.11 5.33 -3.67
C GLY A 173 -15.10 4.76 -2.24
N GLU A 174 -15.87 5.36 -1.33
CA GLU A 174 -15.97 4.90 0.07
C GLU A 174 -16.97 3.75 0.30
N TRP A 175 -17.55 3.20 -0.78
CA TRP A 175 -18.50 2.10 -0.73
C TRP A 175 -17.80 0.77 -0.99
N PHE A 176 -18.13 -0.26 -0.22
CA PHE A 176 -17.59 -1.60 -0.39
C PHE A 176 -18.70 -2.61 -0.65
N GLN A 177 -18.49 -3.46 -1.65
CA GLN A 177 -19.33 -4.61 -1.91
C GLN A 177 -18.80 -5.79 -1.09
N VAL A 178 -19.63 -6.29 -0.18
CA VAL A 178 -19.27 -7.32 0.80
C VAL A 178 -20.25 -8.49 0.76
N LYS A 179 -19.77 -9.68 1.12
CA LYS A 179 -20.60 -10.89 1.17
C LYS A 179 -21.05 -11.17 2.61
N ILE A 180 -22.35 -11.00 2.88
CA ILE A 180 -22.98 -11.21 4.20
C ILE A 180 -24.00 -12.34 4.08
N ASN A 181 -23.86 -13.41 4.88
CA ASN A 181 -24.81 -14.54 4.90
C ASN A 181 -25.14 -15.13 3.50
N ASN A 182 -24.14 -15.14 2.61
CA ASN A 182 -24.26 -15.59 1.22
C ASN A 182 -25.06 -14.65 0.27
N GLU A 183 -25.40 -13.45 0.72
CA GLU A 183 -25.90 -12.35 -0.11
C GLU A 183 -24.80 -11.30 -0.34
N ILE A 184 -24.89 -10.58 -1.46
CA ILE A 184 -24.02 -9.46 -1.77
C ILE A 184 -24.73 -8.18 -1.33
N LYS A 185 -24.04 -7.35 -0.53
CA LYS A 185 -24.53 -6.08 -0.03
C LYS A 185 -23.47 -4.99 -0.22
N TRP A 186 -23.91 -3.75 -0.25
CA TRP A 186 -23.03 -2.59 -0.17
C TRP A 186 -23.00 -2.05 1.26
N ILE A 187 -21.84 -1.55 1.67
CA ILE A 187 -21.65 -0.80 2.91
C ILE A 187 -20.92 0.51 2.58
N HIS A 188 -21.16 1.56 3.36
CA HIS A 188 -20.42 2.81 3.28
C HIS A 188 -19.53 2.93 4.53
N SER A 189 -18.24 2.68 4.39
CA SER A 189 -17.30 2.74 5.51
C SER A 189 -16.03 3.49 5.12
N PRO A 190 -16.01 4.81 5.32
CA PRO A 190 -14.84 5.66 5.12
C PRO A 190 -13.61 5.23 5.93
N SER A 191 -13.80 4.52 7.04
CA SER A 191 -12.72 4.05 7.92
C SER A 191 -12.18 2.66 7.56
N ALA A 192 -12.83 1.97 6.61
CA ALA A 192 -12.47 0.61 6.26
C ALA A 192 -11.09 0.54 5.62
N LYS A 193 -10.35 -0.50 5.97
CA LYS A 193 -8.99 -0.74 5.47
C LYS A 193 -8.71 -2.23 5.37
N PHE A 194 -7.81 -2.63 4.48
CA PHE A 194 -7.39 -4.02 4.43
C PHE A 194 -6.57 -4.39 5.67
N GLU A 195 -6.75 -5.63 6.14
CA GLU A 195 -6.04 -6.17 7.29
C GLU A 195 -4.52 -5.97 7.14
N GLY A 196 -3.88 -5.34 8.13
CA GLY A 196 -2.44 -5.07 8.13
C GLY A 196 -1.99 -3.80 7.41
N THR A 197 -2.89 -3.07 6.75
CA THR A 197 -2.53 -1.79 6.10
C THR A 197 -2.44 -0.62 7.09
N LYS A 198 -1.57 0.34 6.76
CA LYS A 198 -1.32 1.56 7.53
C LYS A 198 -1.75 2.77 6.72
N ALA A 199 -2.31 3.78 7.37
CA ALA A 199 -2.74 5.01 6.71
C ALA A 199 -1.64 6.08 6.69
N SER A 200 -0.83 6.15 7.73
CA SER A 200 0.11 7.25 7.97
C SER A 200 1.45 6.71 8.49
N LEU A 201 2.53 7.42 8.19
CA LEU A 201 3.87 7.16 8.73
C LEU A 201 4.07 7.80 10.11
N ILE A 202 3.28 8.79 10.47
CA ILE A 202 3.32 9.42 11.79
C ILE A 202 2.33 8.70 12.70
N GLN A 203 2.85 7.93 13.65
CA GLN A 203 2.01 7.27 14.65
C GLN A 203 1.33 8.32 15.53
N ASP A 204 -0.01 8.31 15.57
CA ASP A 204 -0.75 9.07 16.57
C ASP A 204 -0.38 8.57 17.97
N ALA A 205 0.24 9.44 18.78
CA ALA A 205 0.35 9.19 20.20
C ALA A 205 -1.06 9.04 20.77
N ALA A 206 -1.31 7.95 21.51
CA ALA A 206 -2.60 7.69 22.14
C ALA A 206 -3.08 8.95 22.89
N PRO A 207 -4.35 9.38 22.71
CA PRO A 207 -4.82 10.64 23.26
C PRO A 207 -4.71 10.61 24.79
N THR A 208 -3.75 11.35 25.34
CA THR A 208 -3.79 11.70 26.76
C THR A 208 -4.96 12.65 26.95
N ARG A 209 -5.88 12.26 27.82
CA ARG A 209 -7.17 12.88 28.05
C ARG A 209 -6.99 14.29 28.64
N THR A 210 -6.79 15.31 27.81
CA THR A 210 -6.79 16.72 28.20
C THR A 210 -8.14 17.37 27.90
N LYS A 211 -8.58 18.19 28.87
CA LYS A 211 -9.91 18.79 28.94
C LYS A 211 -10.19 19.68 27.71
N ARG A 212 -11.40 19.54 27.16
CA ARG A 212 -11.98 20.46 26.16
C ARG A 212 -11.89 21.91 26.64
N ALA A 213 -11.14 22.74 25.91
CA ALA A 213 -11.34 24.18 25.88
C ALA A 213 -11.98 24.53 24.54
N ALA A 214 -13.10 25.24 24.58
CA ALA A 214 -13.73 25.81 23.40
C ALA A 214 -13.01 27.11 23.03
N VAL A 215 -12.50 27.23 21.81
CA VAL A 215 -12.13 28.51 21.21
C VAL A 215 -12.44 28.49 19.72
N MET A 216 -13.30 29.41 19.32
CA MET A 216 -13.47 29.89 17.95
C MET A 216 -12.25 30.72 17.59
N TYR A 217 -11.37 30.20 16.75
CA TYR A 217 -10.48 30.87 15.78
C TYR A 217 -9.74 29.73 15.06
N ALA A 218 -9.86 29.64 13.73
CA ALA A 218 -9.18 28.61 12.94
C ALA A 218 -7.66 28.80 13.05
N ALA A 219 -7.02 27.93 13.83
CA ALA A 219 -5.56 27.78 13.86
C ALA A 219 -5.09 27.07 12.57
N PRO A 220 -3.82 27.26 12.14
CA PRO A 220 -3.28 26.50 11.02
C PRO A 220 -3.36 25.01 11.34
N LEU A 221 -3.60 24.17 10.33
CA LEU A 221 -3.46 22.71 10.42
C LEU A 221 -2.19 22.39 11.22
N GLU A 222 -2.30 21.76 12.38
CA GLU A 222 -1.14 21.32 13.15
C GLU A 222 -0.33 20.34 12.27
N GLU A 223 0.79 20.79 11.71
CA GLU A 223 1.70 19.93 10.94
C GLU A 223 2.32 18.91 11.89
N LYS A 224 1.84 17.66 11.83
CA LYS A 224 2.51 16.55 12.49
C LYS A 224 3.86 16.33 11.82
N THR A 225 4.93 16.20 12.61
CA THR A 225 6.29 16.04 12.09
C THR A 225 6.98 14.81 12.70
N THR A 226 7.75 14.10 11.88
CA THR A 226 8.67 13.04 12.31
C THR A 226 9.96 13.12 11.46
N ASP A 227 10.89 12.20 11.67
CA ASP A 227 12.15 12.11 10.91
C ASP A 227 12.29 10.75 10.23
N ILE A 228 12.68 10.76 8.95
CA ILE A 228 13.04 9.57 8.17
C ILE A 228 14.53 9.63 7.84
N TYR A 229 15.35 8.92 8.61
CA TYR A 229 16.80 8.81 8.41
C TYR A 229 17.50 10.18 8.27
N GLY A 230 17.11 11.14 9.11
CA GLY A 230 17.64 12.51 9.13
C GLY A 230 16.97 13.46 8.13
N VAL A 231 15.77 13.13 7.63
CA VAL A 231 14.96 13.98 6.76
C VAL A 231 13.62 14.27 7.45
N PRO A 232 13.27 15.53 7.73
CA PRO A 232 11.96 15.91 8.25
C PRO A 232 10.83 15.41 7.34
N LEU A 233 9.88 14.69 7.92
CA LEU A 233 8.61 14.31 7.29
C LEU A 233 7.48 15.11 7.92
N LYS A 234 6.61 15.65 7.05
CA LYS A 234 5.39 16.38 7.41
C LYS A 234 4.17 15.75 6.73
N GLU A 235 3.02 15.85 7.38
CA GLU A 235 1.75 15.41 6.80
C GLU A 235 0.88 16.61 6.38
N MET A 236 0.41 16.56 5.14
CA MET A 236 -0.65 17.41 4.61
C MET A 236 -1.62 16.53 3.82
N ILE A 237 -2.25 15.59 4.51
CA ILE A 237 -3.20 14.66 3.89
C ILE A 237 -4.39 15.44 3.34
N VAL A 238 -4.63 15.33 2.04
CA VAL A 238 -5.74 16.03 1.39
C VAL A 238 -7.09 15.48 1.90
N PRO A 239 -8.13 16.32 2.05
CA PRO A 239 -9.42 15.86 2.53
C PRO A 239 -10.10 14.91 1.54
N LYS A 240 -11.02 14.09 2.06
CA LYS A 240 -11.92 13.28 1.22
C LYS A 240 -12.99 14.14 0.58
N GLY A 241 -13.55 13.69 -0.55
CA GLY A 241 -14.68 14.32 -1.23
C GLY A 241 -14.46 14.58 -2.72
N ASN A 242 -13.20 14.75 -3.15
CA ASN A 242 -12.83 14.85 -4.56
C ASN A 242 -12.11 13.57 -5.01
N GLU A 243 -12.85 12.62 -5.61
CA GLU A 243 -12.34 11.32 -6.09
C GLU A 243 -11.29 11.46 -7.23
N ASN A 244 -11.19 12.63 -7.86
CA ASN A 244 -10.16 12.91 -8.85
C ASN A 244 -8.79 13.21 -8.22
N ILE A 245 -8.75 13.63 -6.96
CA ILE A 245 -7.49 13.92 -6.24
C ILE A 245 -7.23 12.89 -5.14
N ARG A 246 -8.26 12.55 -4.37
CA ARG A 246 -8.23 11.48 -3.37
C ARG A 246 -9.29 10.45 -3.73
N PRO A 247 -8.92 9.41 -4.50
CA PRO A 247 -9.88 8.45 -5.03
C PRO A 247 -10.51 7.60 -3.92
N GLY A 248 -9.77 7.39 -2.83
CA GLY A 248 -10.25 6.65 -1.67
C GLY A 248 -10.36 5.14 -1.89
N TYR A 249 -9.85 4.61 -3.00
CA TYR A 249 -9.82 3.16 -3.19
C TYR A 249 -8.80 2.55 -2.25
N ALA A 250 -9.24 1.55 -1.49
CA ALA A 250 -8.39 0.85 -0.55
C ALA A 250 -7.26 0.16 -1.32
N MET A 251 -6.07 0.22 -0.74
CA MET A 251 -4.85 -0.30 -1.34
C MET A 251 -4.04 -1.05 -0.30
N ASN A 252 -3.51 -2.20 -0.69
CA ASN A 252 -2.43 -2.88 -0.01
C ASN A 252 -1.16 -2.73 -0.86
N PRO A 253 -0.26 -1.79 -0.55
CA PRO A 253 0.83 -1.43 -1.45
C PRO A 253 1.81 -2.58 -1.64
N LYS A 254 2.18 -2.84 -2.90
CA LYS A 254 3.18 -3.84 -3.29
C LYS A 254 4.39 -3.23 -3.99
N TYR A 255 4.29 -1.97 -4.42
CA TYR A 255 5.31 -1.26 -5.20
C TYR A 255 5.56 0.15 -4.66
N ILE A 256 6.74 0.68 -4.95
CA ILE A 256 7.06 2.10 -4.78
C ILE A 256 7.41 2.64 -6.17
N THR A 257 6.75 3.70 -6.62
CA THR A 257 7.00 4.32 -7.91
C THR A 257 7.71 5.65 -7.72
N ILE A 258 8.87 5.77 -8.37
CA ILE A 258 9.70 6.98 -8.35
C ILE A 258 9.38 7.84 -9.57
N HIS A 259 9.14 9.12 -9.29
CA HIS A 259 8.87 10.18 -10.25
C HIS A 259 9.78 11.38 -10.00
N GLU A 260 9.76 12.31 -10.95
CA GLU A 260 10.33 13.65 -10.83
C GLU A 260 9.25 14.65 -11.23
N THR A 261 9.15 15.77 -10.50
CA THR A 261 8.04 16.72 -10.68
C THR A 261 8.03 17.46 -12.02
N ASP A 262 9.12 17.36 -12.80
CA ASP A 262 9.41 18.07 -14.06
C ASP A 262 9.18 19.61 -14.05
N ASN A 263 8.98 20.18 -12.86
CA ASN A 263 8.78 21.60 -12.65
C ASN A 263 10.03 22.27 -12.05
N TYR A 264 10.81 22.92 -12.91
CA TYR A 264 12.05 23.62 -12.56
C TYR A 264 11.81 25.03 -11.97
N SER A 265 10.56 25.49 -11.87
CA SER A 265 10.28 26.86 -11.43
C SER A 265 10.70 27.10 -9.98
N VAL A 266 11.21 28.29 -9.70
CA VAL A 266 11.56 28.73 -8.34
C VAL A 266 10.38 28.54 -7.40
N GLY A 267 10.63 27.88 -6.26
CA GLY A 267 9.63 27.61 -5.24
C GLY A 267 8.74 26.39 -5.51
N ALA A 268 8.90 25.64 -6.60
CA ALA A 268 8.19 24.38 -6.85
C ALA A 268 8.73 23.21 -5.99
N ASN A 269 8.85 23.44 -4.68
CA ASN A 269 9.38 22.52 -3.67
C ASN A 269 8.31 21.55 -3.13
N ALA A 270 8.65 20.70 -2.15
CA ALA A 270 7.74 19.69 -1.62
C ALA A 270 6.49 20.27 -0.97
N ARG A 271 6.64 21.36 -0.19
CA ARG A 271 5.52 22.04 0.48
C ARG A 271 4.52 22.61 -0.52
N ASN A 272 4.97 23.26 -1.59
CA ASN A 272 4.07 23.88 -2.56
C ASN A 272 3.35 22.85 -3.44
N HIS A 273 3.96 21.69 -3.71
CA HIS A 273 3.25 20.56 -4.30
C HIS A 273 2.17 19.99 -3.37
N ALA A 274 2.43 19.93 -2.05
CA ALA A 274 1.44 19.55 -1.05
C ALA A 274 0.22 20.51 -1.06
N LEU A 275 0.51 21.82 -1.03
CA LEU A 275 -0.52 22.85 -1.04
C LEU A 275 -1.32 22.85 -2.35
N TYR A 276 -0.66 22.60 -3.49
CA TYR A 276 -1.34 22.41 -4.77
C TYR A 276 -2.36 21.26 -4.69
N LEU A 277 -1.95 20.05 -4.27
CA LEU A 277 -2.88 18.91 -4.15
C LEU A 277 -4.02 19.19 -3.16
N TYR A 278 -3.74 19.87 -2.04
CA TYR A 278 -4.77 20.26 -1.08
C TYR A 278 -5.81 21.21 -1.69
N ASN A 279 -5.36 22.20 -2.46
CA ASN A 279 -6.25 23.15 -3.16
C ASN A 279 -7.08 22.44 -4.24
N GLN A 280 -6.49 21.48 -4.96
CA GLN A 280 -7.22 20.66 -5.92
C GLN A 280 -8.31 19.80 -5.25
N ALA A 281 -8.00 19.18 -4.11
CA ALA A 281 -8.94 18.34 -3.38
C ALA A 281 -10.12 19.12 -2.77
N THR A 282 -9.92 20.41 -2.46
CA THR A 282 -10.94 21.29 -1.85
C THR A 282 -11.65 22.19 -2.87
N GLY A 283 -11.10 22.33 -4.07
CA GLY A 283 -11.64 23.12 -5.17
C GLY A 283 -12.67 22.38 -6.03
N THR A 284 -12.98 22.96 -7.18
CA THR A 284 -13.95 22.42 -8.16
C THR A 284 -13.26 21.92 -9.44
N GLU A 285 -11.99 21.58 -9.36
CA GLU A 285 -11.19 21.18 -10.53
C GLU A 285 -11.42 19.72 -10.92
N ASP A 286 -11.38 19.44 -12.23
CA ASP A 286 -11.74 18.16 -12.86
C ASP A 286 -10.52 17.30 -13.23
N ARG A 287 -9.31 17.67 -12.76
CA ARG A 287 -8.08 16.95 -13.05
C ARG A 287 -7.96 15.69 -12.18
N SER A 288 -7.69 14.55 -12.82
CA SER A 288 -7.47 13.27 -12.13
C SER A 288 -5.99 12.90 -11.98
N ALA A 289 -5.27 13.57 -11.06
CA ALA A 289 -3.88 13.23 -10.77
C ALA A 289 -3.52 13.51 -9.31
N SER A 290 -2.78 12.59 -8.69
CA SER A 290 -2.34 12.67 -7.30
C SER A 290 -1.23 11.66 -7.00
N TRP A 291 -0.49 11.89 -5.92
CA TRP A 291 0.62 11.04 -5.48
C TRP A 291 0.76 11.10 -3.96
N HIS A 292 1.46 10.12 -3.38
CA HIS A 292 1.54 9.98 -1.93
C HIS A 292 2.53 10.93 -1.29
N PHE A 293 3.69 11.15 -1.92
CA PHE A 293 4.77 11.95 -1.35
C PHE A 293 5.41 12.89 -2.35
N THR A 294 5.81 14.08 -1.89
CA THR A 294 6.82 14.90 -2.57
C THR A 294 8.04 15.06 -1.66
N VAL A 295 9.23 14.97 -2.24
CA VAL A 295 10.51 15.06 -1.55
C VAL A 295 11.37 16.13 -2.19
N ASP A 296 11.89 17.05 -1.40
CA ASP A 296 12.88 18.04 -1.84
C ASP A 296 14.21 17.89 -1.09
N ASP A 297 15.10 18.87 -1.23
CA ASP A 297 16.42 18.89 -0.60
C ASP A 297 16.38 19.03 0.93
N LYS A 298 15.24 19.45 1.49
CA LYS A 298 15.07 19.81 2.90
C LYS A 298 14.12 18.88 3.64
N GLU A 299 13.03 18.47 3.02
CA GLU A 299 11.91 17.81 3.70
C GLU A 299 11.06 16.91 2.79
N ILE A 300 10.16 16.15 3.42
CA ILE A 300 9.19 15.25 2.79
C ILE A 300 7.79 15.68 3.21
N TYR A 301 6.87 15.75 2.26
CA TYR A 301 5.43 15.91 2.54
C TYR A 301 4.65 14.68 2.09
N GLN A 302 3.82 14.13 2.98
CA GLN A 302 2.82 13.11 2.66
C GLN A 302 1.46 13.74 2.38
N HIS A 303 0.87 13.42 1.22
CA HIS A 303 -0.38 14.01 0.73
C HIS A 303 -1.56 13.04 0.73
N LEU A 304 -1.29 11.73 0.63
CA LEU A 304 -2.31 10.68 0.64
C LEU A 304 -1.98 9.56 1.64
N PRO A 305 -3.01 8.89 2.19
CA PRO A 305 -2.78 7.74 3.05
C PRO A 305 -2.11 6.57 2.30
N LEU A 306 -1.33 5.76 3.02
CA LEU A 306 -0.64 4.60 2.43
C LEU A 306 -1.57 3.41 2.15
N ASN A 307 -2.76 3.40 2.73
CA ASN A 307 -3.80 2.40 2.50
C ASN A 307 -4.82 2.85 1.44
N GLU A 308 -4.56 3.94 0.74
CA GLU A 308 -5.38 4.46 -0.35
C GLU A 308 -4.52 4.62 -1.60
N ASN A 309 -5.13 4.39 -2.77
CA ASN A 309 -4.46 4.54 -4.04
C ASN A 309 -4.31 6.03 -4.45
N ALA A 310 -3.48 6.29 -5.46
CA ALA A 310 -3.35 7.61 -6.07
C ALA A 310 -3.46 7.50 -7.61
N TRP A 311 -3.68 8.62 -8.29
CA TRP A 311 -3.66 8.68 -9.76
C TRP A 311 -2.31 9.24 -10.24
N HIS A 312 -1.31 8.38 -10.43
CA HIS A 312 0.05 8.80 -10.79
C HIS A 312 0.66 7.99 -11.95
N ALA A 313 0.29 6.72 -12.11
CA ALA A 313 1.02 5.79 -12.96
C ALA A 313 0.69 5.92 -14.45
N GLY A 314 -0.49 6.46 -14.78
CA GLY A 314 -0.92 6.62 -16.16
C GLY A 314 -1.20 5.29 -16.86
N ASP A 315 -1.57 4.25 -16.12
CA ASP A 315 -1.75 2.87 -16.60
C ASP A 315 -3.21 2.39 -16.52
N GLY A 316 -4.16 3.33 -16.51
CA GLY A 316 -5.60 3.10 -16.36
C GLY A 316 -6.06 3.18 -14.91
N ALA A 317 -7.38 3.28 -14.72
CA ALA A 317 -7.98 3.32 -13.38
C ALA A 317 -7.82 2.00 -12.61
N GLU A 318 -7.66 0.88 -13.32
CA GLU A 318 -7.38 -0.46 -12.77
C GLU A 318 -5.90 -0.86 -12.85
N GLY A 319 -5.04 0.05 -13.33
CA GLY A 319 -3.63 -0.23 -13.53
C GLY A 319 -2.91 -0.55 -12.23
N THR A 320 -2.01 -1.54 -12.26
CA THR A 320 -1.25 -1.98 -11.08
C THR A 320 -0.44 -0.85 -10.46
N GLY A 321 0.12 0.04 -11.27
CA GLY A 321 0.84 1.22 -10.80
C GLY A 321 -0.06 2.10 -9.95
N ASN A 322 -1.21 2.51 -10.48
CA ASN A 322 -2.17 3.34 -9.75
C ASN A 322 -2.77 2.64 -8.52
N ARG A 323 -2.99 1.33 -8.58
CA ARG A 323 -3.78 0.59 -7.59
C ARG A 323 -2.98 -0.18 -6.54
N GLU A 324 -1.67 -0.34 -6.73
CA GLU A 324 -0.81 -1.10 -5.82
C GLU A 324 0.53 -0.42 -5.54
N SER A 325 0.73 0.85 -5.93
CA SER A 325 2.00 1.56 -5.70
C SER A 325 1.88 2.83 -4.86
N ILE A 326 2.88 3.05 -4.00
CA ILE A 326 3.14 4.35 -3.36
C ILE A 326 3.97 5.22 -4.32
N ALA A 327 3.48 6.42 -4.64
CA ALA A 327 4.18 7.37 -5.51
C ALA A 327 5.04 8.36 -4.73
N ILE A 328 6.30 8.52 -5.18
CA ILE A 328 7.25 9.51 -4.65
C ILE A 328 7.66 10.46 -5.78
N GLU A 329 7.29 11.72 -5.66
CA GLU A 329 7.69 12.82 -6.53
C GLU A 329 8.97 13.49 -6.02
N ILE A 330 10.05 13.47 -6.80
CA ILE A 330 11.30 14.16 -6.47
C ILE A 330 11.23 15.58 -7.06
N ALA A 331 11.33 16.61 -6.20
CA ALA A 331 11.30 18.00 -6.64
C ALA A 331 12.58 18.36 -7.43
N VAL A 332 12.40 19.07 -8.55
CA VAL A 332 13.49 19.46 -9.47
C VAL A 332 13.65 20.99 -9.62
N ASN A 333 13.01 21.77 -8.74
CA ASN A 333 12.99 23.23 -8.78
C ASN A 333 14.40 23.85 -8.74
N GLU A 334 14.62 24.94 -9.51
CA GLU A 334 15.93 25.57 -9.72
C GLU A 334 16.59 26.08 -8.42
N ASP A 335 15.78 26.50 -7.45
CA ASP A 335 16.25 26.97 -6.14
C ASP A 335 16.46 25.85 -5.09
N GLY A 336 16.37 24.58 -5.51
CA GLY A 336 16.65 23.39 -4.69
C GLY A 336 17.93 22.64 -5.12
N ASP A 337 18.43 21.76 -4.24
CA ASP A 337 19.49 20.80 -4.58
C ASP A 337 18.90 19.45 -5.01
N TYR A 338 18.85 19.23 -6.32
CA TYR A 338 18.32 17.97 -6.90
C TYR A 338 19.05 16.71 -6.40
N ASN A 339 20.38 16.74 -6.24
CA ASN A 339 21.11 15.55 -5.76
C ASN A 339 20.74 15.23 -4.32
N LYS A 340 20.53 16.27 -3.51
CA LYS A 340 20.04 16.11 -2.15
C LYS A 340 18.59 15.62 -2.10
N ALA A 341 17.72 16.09 -2.99
CA ALA A 341 16.35 15.60 -3.13
C ALA A 341 16.32 14.10 -3.51
N VAL A 342 17.15 13.67 -4.47
CA VAL A 342 17.32 12.25 -4.83
C VAL A 342 17.80 11.42 -3.64
N GLU A 343 18.75 11.95 -2.86
CA GLU A 343 19.25 11.28 -1.66
C GLU A 343 18.17 11.14 -0.57
N ASN A 344 17.37 12.18 -0.34
CA ASN A 344 16.24 12.14 0.58
C ASN A 344 15.17 11.15 0.08
N ALA A 345 14.93 11.06 -1.23
CA ALA A 345 14.00 10.10 -1.82
C ALA A 345 14.47 8.65 -1.66
N ARG A 346 15.78 8.35 -1.74
CA ARG A 346 16.33 7.03 -1.42
C ARG A 346 16.02 6.63 0.02
N LYS A 347 16.16 7.56 0.97
CA LYS A 347 15.86 7.32 2.39
C LYS A 347 14.38 7.03 2.61
N LEU A 348 13.50 7.83 1.99
CA LEU A 348 12.06 7.59 2.06
C LEU A 348 11.68 6.23 1.45
N ALA A 349 12.19 5.91 0.26
CA ALA A 349 11.94 4.62 -0.38
C ALA A 349 12.42 3.46 0.49
N ALA A 350 13.62 3.55 1.07
CA ALA A 350 14.15 2.55 1.98
C ALA A 350 13.29 2.37 3.24
N TYR A 351 12.83 3.47 3.82
CA TYR A 351 11.93 3.41 4.97
C TYR A 351 10.61 2.75 4.61
N LEU A 352 9.98 3.14 3.49
CA LEU A 352 8.74 2.56 3.00
C LEU A 352 8.88 1.07 2.66
N MET A 353 10.03 0.64 2.11
CA MET A 353 10.32 -0.78 1.88
C MET A 353 10.20 -1.58 3.18
N GLY A 354 10.80 -1.12 4.28
CA GLY A 354 10.74 -1.80 5.57
C GLY A 354 9.37 -1.70 6.23
N GLU A 355 8.73 -0.54 6.13
CA GLU A 355 7.45 -0.27 6.79
C GLU A 355 6.26 -0.99 6.15
N LEU A 356 6.30 -1.14 4.81
CA LEU A 356 5.25 -1.76 4.00
C LEU A 356 5.63 -3.16 3.51
N ASN A 357 6.83 -3.63 3.84
CA ASN A 357 7.39 -4.88 3.34
C ASN A 357 7.39 -4.98 1.81
N ILE A 358 7.96 -3.97 1.16
CA ILE A 358 8.11 -3.93 -0.29
C ILE A 358 9.57 -4.25 -0.62
N PRO A 359 9.85 -5.29 -1.43
CA PRO A 359 11.22 -5.65 -1.75
C PRO A 359 11.81 -4.68 -2.79
N LEU A 360 13.14 -4.60 -2.88
CA LEU A 360 13.84 -3.59 -3.69
C LEU A 360 13.46 -3.67 -5.19
N GLU A 361 13.25 -4.88 -5.71
CA GLU A 361 12.82 -5.12 -7.09
C GLU A 361 11.46 -4.52 -7.42
N ASN A 362 10.64 -4.22 -6.41
CA ASN A 362 9.34 -3.56 -6.54
C ASN A 362 9.42 -2.04 -6.37
N VAL A 363 10.62 -1.48 -6.22
CA VAL A 363 10.87 -0.05 -6.46
C VAL A 363 11.01 0.13 -7.97
N LYS A 364 10.06 0.85 -8.58
CA LYS A 364 9.94 1.02 -10.03
C LYS A 364 10.05 2.49 -10.44
N LYS A 365 10.52 2.74 -11.65
CA LYS A 365 10.34 4.03 -12.34
C LYS A 365 8.90 4.16 -12.79
N HIS A 366 8.38 5.38 -12.87
CA HIS A 366 7.10 5.62 -13.54
C HIS A 366 7.02 5.04 -14.96
N GLN A 367 8.11 5.14 -15.73
CA GLN A 367 8.26 4.56 -17.06
C GLN A 367 7.87 3.07 -17.14
N PHE A 368 8.02 2.32 -16.05
CA PHE A 368 7.65 0.90 -16.01
C PHE A 368 6.15 0.68 -16.27
N TRP A 369 5.29 1.62 -15.87
CA TRP A 369 3.84 1.48 -15.94
C TRP A 369 3.27 1.97 -17.27
N SER A 370 3.58 3.21 -17.66
CA SER A 370 2.97 3.87 -18.82
C SER A 370 3.92 4.04 -20.01
N GLY A 371 5.21 3.74 -19.84
CA GLY A 371 6.25 4.04 -20.84
C GLY A 371 6.66 5.51 -20.92
N LYS A 372 6.00 6.42 -20.17
CA LYS A 372 6.39 7.83 -20.06
C LYS A 372 7.84 7.96 -19.61
N ASN A 373 8.58 8.93 -20.16
CA ASN A 373 9.98 9.15 -19.81
C ASN A 373 10.12 9.85 -18.45
N CYS A 374 9.75 9.14 -17.37
CA CYS A 374 9.83 9.61 -15.99
C CYS A 374 10.38 8.47 -15.11
N PRO A 375 11.30 8.74 -14.16
CA PRO A 375 11.95 10.02 -13.86
C PRO A 375 12.98 10.42 -14.95
N ALA A 376 12.77 11.56 -15.60
CA ALA A 376 13.44 11.97 -16.83
C ALA A 376 14.95 12.25 -16.65
N ILE A 377 15.30 13.03 -15.63
CA ILE A 377 16.69 13.40 -15.30
C ILE A 377 17.46 12.14 -14.89
N MET A 378 16.87 11.30 -14.03
CA MET A 378 17.50 10.06 -13.59
C MET A 378 17.74 9.07 -14.74
N ILE A 379 16.77 8.92 -15.66
CA ILE A 379 16.93 8.11 -16.87
C ILE A 379 18.05 8.68 -17.76
N LYS A 380 18.01 9.99 -18.04
CA LYS A 380 19.01 10.68 -18.87
C LYS A 380 20.44 10.52 -18.32
N ASN A 381 20.59 10.58 -17.01
CA ASN A 381 21.89 10.49 -16.33
C ASN A 381 22.33 9.04 -16.03
N ASN A 382 21.56 8.04 -16.45
CA ASN A 382 21.78 6.62 -16.12
C ASN A 382 21.91 6.38 -14.60
N ALA A 383 21.11 7.09 -13.81
CA ALA A 383 21.20 7.15 -12.36
C ALA A 383 20.23 6.19 -11.64
N TRP A 384 19.46 5.38 -12.37
CA TRP A 384 18.50 4.43 -11.79
C TRP A 384 19.18 3.33 -10.95
N GLU A 385 20.21 2.68 -11.45
CA GLU A 385 20.94 1.67 -10.68
C GLU A 385 21.64 2.27 -9.45
N PRO A 386 22.34 3.43 -9.56
CA PRO A 386 22.80 4.16 -8.37
C PRO A 386 21.69 4.53 -7.39
N PHE A 387 20.48 4.86 -7.87
CA PHE A 387 19.32 5.10 -7.01
C PHE A 387 18.97 3.87 -6.18
N LEU A 388 18.73 2.72 -6.83
CA LEU A 388 18.38 1.47 -6.16
C LEU A 388 19.46 1.00 -5.18
N GLN A 389 20.74 1.10 -5.56
CA GLN A 389 21.85 0.73 -4.68
C GLN A 389 21.91 1.62 -3.44
N GLY A 390 21.72 2.93 -3.59
CA GLY A 390 21.66 3.86 -2.47
C GLY A 390 20.47 3.60 -1.55
N THR A 391 19.29 3.34 -2.12
CA THR A 391 18.09 2.92 -1.37
C THR A 391 18.37 1.65 -0.56
N LYS A 392 18.98 0.64 -1.18
CA LYS A 392 19.34 -0.61 -0.49
C LYS A 392 20.28 -0.37 0.69
N VAL A 393 21.27 0.51 0.54
CA VAL A 393 22.20 0.85 1.63
C VAL A 393 21.45 1.43 2.83
N TYR A 394 20.51 2.35 2.61
CA TYR A 394 19.68 2.88 3.70
C TYR A 394 18.77 1.83 4.31
N TYR A 395 18.18 0.96 3.48
CA TYR A 395 17.34 -0.15 3.96
C TYR A 395 18.15 -1.09 4.86
N ASP A 396 19.26 -1.64 4.35
CA ASP A 396 20.10 -2.59 5.10
C ASP A 396 20.66 -1.98 6.40
N ALA A 397 20.97 -0.69 6.40
CA ALA A 397 21.51 -0.01 7.57
C ALA A 397 20.48 0.17 8.70
N ASN A 398 19.19 0.26 8.35
CA ASN A 398 18.13 0.66 9.29
C ASN A 398 17.04 -0.39 9.49
N HIS A 399 16.93 -1.39 8.61
CA HIS A 399 15.96 -2.46 8.67
C HIS A 399 16.68 -3.80 8.83
N LYS A 400 16.76 -4.26 10.08
CA LYS A 400 17.36 -5.54 10.43
C LYS A 400 16.27 -6.58 10.64
N ASP A 401 16.39 -7.71 9.96
CA ASP A 401 15.54 -8.87 10.20
C ASP A 401 15.77 -9.43 11.62
N ASP A 402 14.85 -10.26 12.10
CA ASP A 402 14.91 -10.85 13.44
C ASP A 402 16.06 -11.85 13.66
N ILE A 403 16.90 -12.07 12.63
CA ILE A 403 18.09 -12.90 12.72
C ILE A 403 19.41 -12.14 12.70
N THR A 404 19.42 -10.87 12.30
CA THR A 404 20.65 -10.09 12.15
C THR A 404 21.40 -9.94 13.47
N GLY A 405 22.65 -10.39 13.50
CA GLY A 405 23.53 -10.39 14.68
C GLY A 405 23.36 -11.61 15.60
N GLY A 406 22.42 -12.52 15.31
CA GLY A 406 22.19 -13.73 16.09
C GLY A 406 23.19 -14.84 15.79
N TRP A 407 23.49 -15.70 16.76
CA TRP A 407 24.42 -16.83 16.57
C TRP A 407 23.93 -17.85 15.52
N TYR A 408 22.62 -17.91 15.29
CA TYR A 408 21.95 -18.75 14.28
C TYR A 408 21.86 -18.12 12.90
N GLU A 409 22.25 -16.84 12.74
CA GLU A 409 22.03 -16.06 11.52
C GLU A 409 22.58 -16.78 10.28
N ALA A 410 23.84 -17.20 10.33
CA ALA A 410 24.50 -17.85 9.21
C ALA A 410 23.84 -19.19 8.84
N ASP A 411 23.33 -19.93 9.83
CA ASP A 411 22.65 -21.20 9.59
C ASP A 411 21.26 -20.99 8.98
N ILE A 412 20.49 -20.01 9.46
CA ILE A 412 19.15 -19.71 8.91
C ILE A 412 19.27 -19.14 7.49
N ARG A 413 20.17 -18.17 7.24
CA ARG A 413 20.33 -17.57 5.90
C ARG A 413 20.70 -18.62 4.84
N GLU A 414 21.55 -19.59 5.18
CA GLU A 414 21.92 -20.66 4.25
C GLU A 414 20.73 -21.58 3.93
N LEU A 415 19.94 -21.96 4.95
CA LEU A 415 18.76 -22.80 4.74
C LEU A 415 17.61 -22.08 4.03
N ASP A 416 17.47 -20.78 4.21
CA ASP A 416 16.51 -19.94 3.48
C ASP A 416 16.87 -19.91 1.99
N LYS A 417 18.13 -19.64 1.66
CA LYS A 417 18.66 -19.68 0.28
C LYS A 417 18.43 -21.03 -0.42
N LEU A 418 18.49 -22.13 0.33
CA LEU A 418 18.23 -23.48 -0.18
C LEU A 418 16.74 -23.86 -0.20
N GLY A 419 15.84 -22.96 0.24
CA GLY A 419 14.40 -23.21 0.33
C GLY A 419 13.99 -24.23 1.40
N ILE A 420 14.88 -24.53 2.35
CA ILE A 420 14.67 -25.54 3.39
C ILE A 420 13.90 -24.93 4.56
N MET A 421 14.42 -23.83 5.11
CA MET A 421 13.83 -23.10 6.25
C MET A 421 13.64 -21.64 5.86
N VAL A 422 12.46 -21.33 5.33
CA VAL A 422 12.13 -20.00 4.79
C VAL A 422 11.47 -19.13 5.85
N GLY A 423 11.80 -17.84 5.87
CA GLY A 423 11.08 -16.81 6.64
C GLY A 423 9.73 -16.44 6.03
N ASP A 424 9.11 -15.37 6.50
CA ASP A 424 7.87 -14.83 5.90
C ASP A 424 8.08 -13.94 4.69
N GLY A 425 9.34 -13.71 4.30
CA GLY A 425 9.72 -12.72 3.29
C GLY A 425 9.59 -11.28 3.78
N LYS A 426 9.33 -11.07 5.09
CA LYS A 426 9.15 -9.78 5.75
C LYS A 426 10.14 -9.47 6.86
N GLY A 427 11.29 -10.14 6.81
CA GLY A 427 12.31 -10.02 7.85
C GLY A 427 11.97 -10.78 9.14
N SER A 428 10.97 -11.66 9.15
CA SER A 428 10.72 -12.57 10.26
C SER A 428 11.07 -14.01 9.89
N TYR A 429 12.00 -14.61 10.64
CA TYR A 429 12.39 -16.02 10.58
C TYR A 429 12.03 -16.77 11.86
N TRP A 430 11.64 -16.04 12.91
CA TRP A 430 11.27 -16.51 14.23
C TRP A 430 12.28 -17.49 14.84
N PRO A 431 13.56 -17.09 14.98
CA PRO A 431 14.64 -18.00 15.36
C PRO A 431 14.40 -18.70 16.70
N GLU A 432 13.74 -18.04 17.63
CA GLU A 432 13.44 -18.59 18.97
C GLU A 432 12.14 -19.41 19.04
N ARG A 433 11.35 -19.46 17.95
CA ARG A 433 10.10 -20.24 17.93
C ARG A 433 10.43 -21.73 18.01
N LEU A 434 9.70 -22.45 18.86
CA LEU A 434 9.77 -23.91 18.94
C LEU A 434 9.27 -24.56 17.65
N VAL A 435 10.02 -25.55 17.17
CA VAL A 435 9.72 -26.31 15.94
C VAL A 435 8.85 -27.52 16.27
N THR A 436 7.86 -27.82 15.42
CA THR A 436 7.08 -29.05 15.57
C THR A 436 7.76 -30.25 14.91
N ARG A 437 7.38 -31.47 15.30
CA ARG A 437 7.87 -32.70 14.68
C ARG A 437 7.58 -32.75 13.17
N GLY A 438 6.40 -32.28 12.76
CA GLY A 438 6.02 -32.19 11.35
C GLY A 438 6.88 -31.19 10.56
N GLU A 439 7.20 -30.04 11.14
CA GLU A 439 8.09 -29.05 10.54
C GLU A 439 9.52 -29.60 10.38
N PHE A 440 10.06 -30.23 11.43
CA PHE A 440 11.41 -30.79 11.38
C PHE A 440 11.54 -31.93 10.35
N ALA A 441 10.50 -32.76 10.20
CA ALA A 441 10.44 -33.77 9.14
C ALA A 441 10.48 -33.15 7.74
N ASN A 442 9.79 -32.02 7.54
CA ASN A 442 9.84 -31.27 6.29
C ASN A 442 11.23 -30.68 6.01
N PHE A 443 11.91 -30.15 7.03
CA PHE A 443 13.28 -29.66 6.87
C PHE A 443 14.21 -30.78 6.36
N ILE A 444 14.14 -31.97 6.95
CA ILE A 444 14.92 -33.13 6.48
C ILE A 444 14.52 -33.54 5.07
N SER A 445 13.22 -33.60 4.77
CA SER A 445 12.73 -33.98 3.44
C SER A 445 13.25 -33.05 2.34
N ARG A 446 13.21 -31.73 2.58
CA ARG A 446 13.74 -30.72 1.66
C ARG A 446 15.26 -30.80 1.56
N SER A 447 15.95 -30.92 2.69
CA SER A 447 17.41 -31.01 2.76
C SER A 447 17.97 -32.15 1.91
N LEU A 448 17.29 -33.31 1.92
CA LEU A 448 17.74 -34.50 1.19
C LEU A 448 17.12 -34.66 -0.20
N GLN A 449 16.18 -33.79 -0.56
CA GLN A 449 15.33 -33.88 -1.76
C GLN A 449 14.69 -35.27 -1.88
N LEU A 450 13.98 -35.70 -0.83
CA LEU A 450 13.45 -37.06 -0.76
C LEU A 450 12.40 -37.33 -1.85
N PRO A 451 12.38 -38.53 -2.44
CA PRO A 451 11.38 -38.92 -3.43
C PRO A 451 9.98 -38.99 -2.80
N GLU A 452 8.96 -39.02 -3.64
CA GLU A 452 7.57 -39.21 -3.21
C GLU A 452 7.42 -40.51 -2.41
N GLY A 453 6.52 -40.47 -1.44
CA GLY A 453 6.28 -41.60 -0.55
C GLY A 453 4.96 -41.45 0.19
N THR A 454 4.61 -42.49 0.95
CA THR A 454 3.41 -42.51 1.80
C THR A 454 3.77 -42.97 3.21
N SER A 455 2.90 -42.64 4.16
CA SER A 455 2.99 -43.13 5.54
C SER A 455 1.63 -43.63 6.01
N ASN A 456 1.64 -44.44 7.08
CA ASN A 456 0.43 -45.04 7.66
C ASN A 456 0.07 -44.40 9.01
N PHE A 457 0.34 -43.11 9.18
CA PHE A 457 0.01 -42.40 10.41
C PHE A 457 -1.45 -41.95 10.43
N ASN A 458 -2.16 -42.24 11.52
CA ASN A 458 -3.59 -42.00 11.68
C ASN A 458 -3.93 -40.52 11.97
N ASP A 459 -2.95 -39.72 12.39
CA ASP A 459 -3.11 -38.35 12.87
C ASP A 459 -2.63 -37.28 11.88
N LEU A 460 -2.34 -37.64 10.62
CA LEU A 460 -1.89 -36.66 9.61
C LEU A 460 -2.92 -35.60 9.28
N ASN A 461 -4.21 -35.92 9.43
CA ASN A 461 -5.30 -34.96 9.26
C ASN A 461 -5.28 -33.82 10.28
N THR A 462 -4.52 -33.95 11.38
CA THR A 462 -4.32 -32.88 12.36
C THR A 462 -3.20 -31.92 11.97
N ALA A 463 -2.31 -32.31 11.05
CA ALA A 463 -1.21 -31.46 10.60
C ALA A 463 -1.71 -30.35 9.66
N HIS A 464 -0.98 -29.24 9.61
CA HIS A 464 -1.17 -28.27 8.54
C HIS A 464 -0.95 -28.95 7.17
N PRO A 465 -1.83 -28.75 6.16
CA PRO A 465 -1.76 -29.47 4.89
C PRO A 465 -0.40 -29.41 4.19
N SER A 466 0.31 -28.27 4.29
CA SER A 466 1.63 -28.09 3.69
C SER A 466 2.74 -28.97 4.27
N LEU A 467 2.52 -29.61 5.42
CA LEU A 467 3.50 -30.47 6.09
C LEU A 467 3.35 -31.94 5.72
N ILE A 468 2.18 -32.35 5.21
CA ILE A 468 1.82 -33.76 5.05
C ILE A 468 2.75 -34.47 4.06
N ASP A 469 3.06 -33.83 2.92
CA ASP A 469 3.94 -34.39 1.89
C ASP A 469 5.34 -34.68 2.44
N GLY A 470 5.99 -33.71 3.10
CA GLY A 470 7.32 -33.92 3.67
C GLY A 470 7.37 -34.97 4.78
N ILE A 471 6.30 -35.10 5.57
CA ILE A 471 6.16 -36.18 6.57
C ILE A 471 6.10 -37.54 5.85
N ASN A 472 5.28 -37.68 4.82
CA ASN A 472 5.14 -38.92 4.06
C ASN A 472 6.46 -39.36 3.40
N ARG A 473 7.18 -38.42 2.77
CA ARG A 473 8.49 -38.68 2.16
C ARG A 473 9.52 -39.15 3.18
N ALA A 474 9.62 -38.45 4.31
CA ALA A 474 10.55 -38.80 5.38
C ALA A 474 10.23 -40.17 6.01
N ALA A 475 8.94 -40.53 6.12
CA ALA A 475 8.52 -41.83 6.64
C ALA A 475 8.86 -42.96 5.68
N SER A 476 8.55 -42.77 4.39
CA SER A 476 8.86 -43.73 3.33
C SER A 476 10.37 -43.97 3.19
N ALA A 477 11.18 -42.93 3.39
CA ALA A 477 12.65 -43.03 3.44
C ALA A 477 13.18 -43.71 4.73
N GLY A 478 12.32 -44.07 5.69
CA GLY A 478 12.72 -44.70 6.96
C GLY A 478 13.41 -43.75 7.94
N ILE A 479 13.33 -42.44 7.72
CA ILE A 479 13.98 -41.43 8.56
C ILE A 479 13.14 -41.14 9.81
N ILE A 480 11.82 -41.07 9.65
CA ILE A 480 10.91 -40.85 10.77
C ILE A 480 10.14 -42.11 11.14
N SER A 481 9.82 -42.20 12.42
CA SER A 481 8.94 -43.23 12.98
C SER A 481 7.92 -42.57 13.90
N GLY A 482 6.74 -43.19 14.01
CA GLY A 482 5.71 -42.76 14.96
C GLY A 482 6.11 -43.03 16.41
N ARG A 483 5.32 -42.51 17.35
CA ARG A 483 5.45 -42.75 18.80
C ARG A 483 4.73 -44.02 19.27
N GLY A 484 4.18 -44.80 18.34
CA GLY A 484 3.38 -46.00 18.60
C GLY A 484 1.92 -45.84 18.15
N ASN A 485 1.19 -46.95 18.05
CA ASN A 485 -0.24 -46.98 17.70
C ASN A 485 -0.63 -46.22 16.41
N GLY A 486 0.30 -46.13 15.46
CA GLY A 486 0.08 -45.37 14.22
C GLY A 486 0.07 -43.85 14.40
N ILE A 487 0.60 -43.30 15.50
CA ILE A 487 0.60 -41.86 15.79
C ILE A 487 1.98 -41.25 15.53
N PHE A 488 2.05 -40.14 14.79
CA PHE A 488 3.29 -39.38 14.57
C PHE A 488 3.45 -38.17 15.49
N ALA A 489 2.34 -37.57 15.91
CA ALA A 489 2.22 -36.31 16.65
C ALA A 489 2.85 -35.11 15.90
N PRO A 490 2.32 -34.72 14.72
CA PRO A 490 2.93 -33.70 13.87
C PRO A 490 2.97 -32.29 14.48
N ASN A 491 2.01 -31.98 15.37
CA ASN A 491 1.87 -30.65 15.97
C ASN A 491 2.64 -30.50 17.31
N ASP A 492 3.17 -31.59 17.85
CA ASP A 492 3.98 -31.54 19.07
C ASP A 492 5.33 -30.88 18.79
N THR A 493 5.82 -30.08 19.74
CA THR A 493 7.18 -29.54 19.66
C THR A 493 8.21 -30.67 19.70
N ILE A 494 9.17 -30.64 18.78
CA ILE A 494 10.18 -31.69 18.66
C ILE A 494 11.18 -31.61 19.81
N LYS A 495 11.48 -32.75 20.42
CA LYS A 495 12.55 -32.86 21.42
C LYS A 495 13.92 -32.98 20.77
N ARG A 496 14.96 -32.52 21.46
CA ARG A 496 16.33 -32.54 20.93
C ARG A 496 16.83 -33.95 20.63
N ASP A 497 16.48 -34.94 21.45
CA ASP A 497 16.82 -36.33 21.17
C ASP A 497 16.09 -36.89 19.94
N GLU A 498 14.81 -36.56 19.76
CA GLU A 498 14.03 -36.91 18.56
C GLU A 498 14.64 -36.30 17.29
N ALA A 499 15.02 -35.00 17.33
CA ALA A 499 15.66 -34.31 16.22
C ALA A 499 16.98 -34.98 15.81
N VAL A 500 17.81 -35.34 16.80
CA VAL A 500 19.09 -36.02 16.58
C VAL A 500 18.90 -37.43 16.01
N ILE A 501 17.91 -38.18 16.49
CA ILE A 501 17.60 -39.51 15.94
C ILE A 501 17.21 -39.40 14.47
N MET A 502 16.40 -38.40 14.11
CA MET A 502 16.03 -38.16 12.72
C MET A 502 17.24 -37.79 11.85
N ILE A 503 18.16 -36.97 12.36
CA ILE A 503 19.40 -36.62 11.65
C ILE A 503 20.31 -37.83 11.46
N ASP A 504 20.50 -38.64 12.50
CA ASP A 504 21.31 -39.85 12.40
C ASP A 504 20.75 -40.82 11.36
N ARG A 505 19.42 -40.98 11.28
CA ARG A 505 18.76 -41.78 10.24
C ARG A 505 18.87 -41.15 8.86
N ALA A 506 18.76 -39.83 8.74
CA ALA A 506 18.97 -39.09 7.51
C ALA A 506 20.39 -39.30 6.94
N LEU A 507 21.41 -39.27 7.80
CA LEU A 507 22.79 -39.59 7.42
C LEU A 507 22.94 -41.04 6.97
N GLN A 508 22.35 -41.99 7.72
CA GLN A 508 22.37 -43.41 7.34
C GLN A 508 21.65 -43.67 6.02
N TYR A 509 20.56 -42.95 5.72
CA TYR A 509 19.90 -42.98 4.41
C TYR A 509 20.86 -42.57 3.28
N LYS A 510 21.73 -41.59 3.53
CA LYS A 510 22.84 -41.21 2.63
C LYS A 510 24.08 -42.10 2.76
N LYS A 511 23.98 -43.25 3.43
CA LYS A 511 25.07 -44.24 3.68
C LYS A 511 26.24 -43.67 4.49
N ILE A 512 25.99 -42.64 5.30
CA ILE A 512 26.96 -42.05 6.21
C ILE A 512 26.63 -42.50 7.63
N LYS A 513 27.58 -43.15 8.30
CA LYS A 513 27.42 -43.60 9.70
C LYS A 513 28.58 -43.08 10.54
N GLY A 514 28.27 -42.26 11.54
CA GLY A 514 29.26 -41.78 12.51
C GLY A 514 29.81 -42.89 13.40
N ASN A 515 31.02 -42.69 13.92
CA ASN A 515 31.58 -43.56 14.96
C ASN A 515 30.91 -43.28 16.30
N LEU A 516 30.86 -44.29 17.18
CA LEU A 516 30.38 -44.11 18.54
C LEU A 516 31.42 -43.33 19.36
N ALA A 517 31.23 -42.03 19.51
CA ALA A 517 32.09 -41.18 20.32
C ALA A 517 31.66 -41.19 21.80
N PRO A 518 32.60 -41.10 22.76
CA PRO A 518 32.27 -40.82 24.16
C PRO A 518 31.59 -39.45 24.28
N LEU A 519 30.45 -39.39 25.00
CA LEU A 519 29.73 -38.14 25.22
C LEU A 519 30.25 -37.45 26.48
N PRO A 520 30.59 -36.15 26.41
CA PRO A 520 30.98 -35.38 27.58
C PRO A 520 29.77 -34.93 28.43
N PHE A 521 28.55 -35.21 27.98
CA PHE A 521 27.34 -34.62 28.57
C PHE A 521 26.95 -35.27 29.89
N SER A 522 26.67 -34.44 30.90
CA SER A 522 26.24 -34.89 32.24
C SER A 522 24.87 -35.57 32.23
N ASP A 523 23.98 -35.14 31.34
CA ASP A 523 22.60 -35.58 31.19
C ASP A 523 22.39 -36.64 30.09
N GLN A 524 23.48 -37.19 29.53
CA GLN A 524 23.44 -38.15 28.42
C GLN A 524 22.56 -39.39 28.67
N ASN A 525 22.34 -39.76 29.93
CA ASN A 525 21.53 -40.93 30.30
C ASN A 525 20.02 -40.69 30.16
N LEU A 526 19.59 -39.44 29.95
CA LEU A 526 18.19 -39.11 29.67
C LEU A 526 17.81 -39.27 28.19
N ALA A 527 18.80 -39.47 27.30
CA ALA A 527 18.56 -39.63 25.86
C ALA A 527 17.88 -40.98 25.55
N TYR A 528 16.84 -40.94 24.70
CA TYR A 528 16.14 -42.15 24.29
C TYR A 528 17.03 -43.11 23.50
N ASP A 529 17.79 -42.60 22.53
CA ASP A 529 18.78 -43.37 21.78
C ASP A 529 20.17 -42.75 21.98
N LYS A 530 20.87 -43.23 23.01
CA LYS A 530 22.21 -42.76 23.35
C LYS A 530 23.20 -42.98 22.20
N GLN A 531 23.07 -44.05 21.44
CA GLN A 531 24.00 -44.34 20.34
C GLN A 531 23.82 -43.38 19.16
N ALA A 532 22.58 -42.97 18.85
CA ALA A 532 22.34 -41.92 17.85
C ALA A 532 23.04 -40.61 18.26
N VAL A 533 22.92 -40.21 19.53
CA VAL A 533 23.62 -39.02 20.06
C VAL A 533 25.13 -39.17 19.93
N GLN A 534 25.70 -40.34 20.26
CA GLN A 534 27.13 -40.62 20.09
C GLN A 534 27.61 -40.47 18.65
N ARG A 535 26.84 -40.98 17.67
CA ARG A 535 27.20 -40.90 16.25
C ARG A 535 27.20 -39.46 15.73
N VAL A 536 26.14 -38.70 16.01
CA VAL A 536 26.05 -37.31 15.52
C VAL A 536 27.00 -36.37 16.27
N TYR A 537 27.31 -36.66 17.54
CA TYR A 537 28.35 -35.95 18.29
C TYR A 537 29.73 -36.21 17.68
N GLY A 538 30.04 -37.47 17.35
CA GLY A 538 31.28 -37.84 16.66
C GLY A 538 31.45 -37.21 15.27
N LEU A 539 30.34 -36.78 14.65
CA LEU A 539 30.32 -36.04 13.39
C LEU A 539 30.30 -34.51 13.57
N GLY A 540 30.34 -34.01 14.81
CA GLY A 540 30.37 -32.56 15.10
C GLY A 540 29.04 -31.82 14.91
N ILE A 541 27.92 -32.54 14.76
CA ILE A 541 26.59 -31.94 14.55
C ILE A 541 26.03 -31.42 15.89
N VAL A 542 26.16 -32.22 16.94
CA VAL A 542 25.79 -31.88 18.32
C VAL A 542 27.03 -31.43 19.08
N LYS A 543 26.92 -30.32 19.82
CA LYS A 543 28.04 -29.75 20.60
C LYS A 543 27.75 -29.61 22.11
N GLY A 544 26.50 -29.72 22.55
CA GLY A 544 26.07 -29.44 23.93
C GLY A 544 25.98 -27.93 24.24
N ASN A 545 25.69 -27.60 25.50
CA ASN A 545 25.67 -26.24 26.03
C ASN A 545 26.91 -25.96 26.92
N GLU A 546 26.99 -24.74 27.46
CA GLU A 546 28.10 -24.29 28.32
C GLU A 546 28.25 -25.08 29.64
N ASN A 547 27.17 -25.76 30.07
CA ASN A 547 27.15 -26.59 31.27
C ASN A 547 27.53 -28.06 31.00
N ASN A 548 28.02 -28.36 29.79
CA ASN A 548 28.23 -29.74 29.32
C ASN A 548 26.94 -30.59 29.38
N GLU A 549 25.81 -30.04 28.96
CA GLU A 549 24.53 -30.77 28.83
C GLU A 549 24.10 -30.85 27.37
N PHE A 550 23.40 -31.92 27.00
CA PHE A 550 22.75 -32.06 25.69
C PHE A 550 21.29 -31.60 25.71
N MET A 551 20.64 -31.69 26.87
CA MET A 551 19.21 -31.44 27.11
C MET A 551 18.28 -32.33 26.27
N PRO A 552 18.34 -33.67 26.36
CA PRO A 552 17.57 -34.57 25.49
C PRO A 552 16.07 -34.27 25.41
N LYS A 553 15.47 -33.85 26.53
CA LYS A 553 14.02 -33.59 26.68
C LYS A 553 13.62 -32.14 26.45
N GLY A 554 14.59 -31.26 26.19
CA GLY A 554 14.33 -29.88 25.77
C GLY A 554 13.71 -29.87 24.36
N SER A 555 12.83 -28.89 24.10
CA SER A 555 12.33 -28.65 22.75
C SER A 555 13.34 -27.83 21.95
N ALA A 556 13.43 -28.04 20.63
CA ALA A 556 14.34 -27.28 19.77
C ALA A 556 13.67 -26.02 19.18
N THR A 557 14.39 -24.90 19.17
CA THR A 557 13.98 -23.69 18.44
C THR A 557 14.27 -23.81 16.94
N ARG A 558 13.78 -22.87 16.14
CA ARG A 558 14.11 -22.78 14.70
C ARG A 558 15.60 -22.55 14.49
N GLY A 559 16.23 -21.65 15.24
CA GLY A 559 17.67 -21.39 15.15
C GLY A 559 18.52 -22.61 15.50
N GLU A 560 18.16 -23.35 16.56
CA GLU A 560 18.83 -24.61 16.89
C GLU A 560 18.62 -25.68 15.83
N SER A 561 17.40 -25.79 15.31
CA SER A 561 17.08 -26.71 14.22
C SER A 561 17.89 -26.38 12.96
N ALA A 562 18.04 -25.10 12.64
CA ALA A 562 18.85 -24.65 11.51
C ALA A 562 20.31 -25.07 11.66
N ALA A 563 20.88 -24.86 12.84
CA ALA A 563 22.25 -25.27 13.15
C ALA A 563 22.46 -26.79 13.02
N PHE A 564 21.49 -27.60 13.47
CA PHE A 564 21.56 -29.05 13.30
C PHE A 564 21.49 -29.47 11.83
N ILE A 565 20.54 -28.93 11.06
CA ILE A 565 20.34 -29.26 9.66
C ILE A 565 21.55 -28.81 8.82
N ASN A 566 22.06 -27.60 9.03
CA ASN A 566 23.20 -27.09 8.27
C ASN A 566 24.47 -27.91 8.54
N ARG A 567 24.72 -28.33 9.79
CA ARG A 567 25.84 -29.23 10.10
C ARG A 567 25.66 -30.62 9.49
N MET A 568 24.44 -31.14 9.43
CA MET A 568 24.15 -32.38 8.72
C MET A 568 24.47 -32.26 7.23
N LEU A 569 24.05 -31.17 6.58
CA LEU A 569 24.36 -30.90 5.17
C LEU A 569 25.88 -30.83 4.92
N LYS A 570 26.62 -30.11 5.76
CA LYS A 570 28.09 -30.04 5.68
C LYS A 570 28.77 -31.42 5.82
N VAL A 571 28.23 -32.29 6.66
CA VAL A 571 28.71 -33.68 6.78
C VAL A 571 28.41 -34.48 5.51
N ILE A 572 27.25 -34.29 4.89
CA ILE A 572 26.87 -34.94 3.62
C ILE A 572 27.76 -34.45 2.48
N GLU A 573 28.04 -33.15 2.40
CA GLU A 573 28.84 -32.55 1.32
C GLU A 573 30.33 -32.89 1.40
N SER A 574 30.83 -33.24 2.60
CA SER A 574 32.24 -33.56 2.84
C SER A 574 32.58 -35.05 2.63
N LYS A 575 31.61 -35.87 2.21
CA LYS A 575 31.74 -37.32 2.02
C LYS A 575 31.26 -37.71 0.63
#